data_AF-A0A438ID02-F1
#
_entry.id   AF-A0A438ID02-F1
#
_cell.length_a   1.000
_cell.length_b   1.000
_cell.length_c   1.000
_cell.angle_alpha   90.00
_cell.angle_beta   90.00
_cell.angle_gamma   90.00
#
_symmetry.space_group_name_H-M   'P 1'
#
loop_
_entity.id
_entity.type
_entity.pdbx_description
1 polymer ?
#
loop_
_entity_poly.entity_id
_entity_poly.type
_entity_poly.pdbx_seq_one_letter_code
_entity_poly.pdbx_strand_id
1 'polypeptide(L)'
;MSNGTTRKVADRRLEGAVEEEELERALKTGFWCIQDEVFMRPSMGEVVKMLEGSLEINTPPMPQTVLELMEEGLDNVYRAMKREFNQSSFFTINNSTHPSSRATCSYSTMSPR
;
A
#
# COMPACT_ATOMS: atom_id res chain seq x y z
N MET A 1 10.97 11.25 -3.51
CA MET A 1 9.72 10.70 -4.11
C MET A 1 9.48 11.47 -5.40
N SER A 2 9.47 10.81 -6.57
CA SER A 2 9.31 11.47 -7.87
C SER A 2 7.92 12.07 -8.03
N ASN A 3 7.82 13.30 -8.53
CA ASN A 3 6.62 14.13 -8.77
C ASN A 3 5.53 13.45 -9.64
N GLY A 4 4.87 12.42 -9.10
CA GLY A 4 3.96 11.54 -9.82
C GLY A 4 2.69 11.24 -9.03
N THR A 5 1.87 12.27 -8.84
CA THR A 5 0.45 12.24 -8.42
C THR A 5 0.15 11.58 -7.06
N THR A 6 0.57 12.21 -5.96
CA THR A 6 0.17 11.90 -4.57
C THR A 6 -1.35 11.65 -4.48
N ARG A 7 -2.12 12.51 -5.16
CA ARG A 7 -3.59 12.45 -5.23
C ARG A 7 -4.18 11.18 -5.83
N LYS A 8 -3.43 10.40 -6.63
CA LYS A 8 -3.92 9.11 -7.19
C LYS A 8 -4.02 8.01 -6.13
N VAL A 9 -3.33 8.17 -5.01
CA VAL A 9 -3.34 7.20 -3.92
C VAL A 9 -4.55 7.41 -3.00
N ALA A 10 -5.18 8.58 -3.04
CA ALA A 10 -6.39 8.85 -2.28
C ALA A 10 -7.53 7.88 -2.66
N ASP A 11 -8.31 7.49 -1.66
CA ASP A 11 -9.52 6.69 -1.88
C ASP A 11 -10.47 7.47 -2.81
N ARG A 12 -10.96 6.80 -3.86
CA ARG A 12 -11.88 7.40 -4.83
C ARG A 12 -13.19 7.85 -4.20
N ARG A 13 -13.59 7.24 -3.08
CA ARG A 13 -14.80 7.61 -2.32
C ARG A 13 -14.71 9.00 -1.68
N LEU A 14 -13.50 9.56 -1.57
CA LEU A 14 -13.31 10.94 -1.14
C LEU A 14 -13.60 11.95 -2.25
N GLU A 15 -13.83 11.50 -3.48
CA GLU A 15 -14.23 12.34 -4.63
C GLU A 15 -13.30 13.55 -4.89
N GLY A 16 -12.03 13.43 -4.48
CA GLY A 16 -11.04 14.51 -4.60
C GLY A 16 -11.10 15.55 -3.48
N ALA A 17 -11.95 15.39 -2.47
CA ALA A 17 -11.96 16.17 -1.24
C ALA A 17 -10.80 15.75 -0.31
N VAL A 18 -9.58 15.99 -0.78
CA VAL A 18 -8.35 15.66 -0.06
C VAL A 18 -7.35 16.80 -0.23
N GLU A 19 -6.85 17.32 0.89
CA GLU A 19 -5.74 18.24 0.90
C GLU A 19 -4.43 17.49 0.64
N GLU A 20 -3.67 17.94 -0.37
CA GLU A 20 -2.48 17.22 -0.83
C GLU A 20 -1.40 17.13 0.25
N GLU A 21 -1.25 18.17 1.06
CA GLU A 21 -0.30 18.20 2.16
C GLU A 21 -0.64 17.15 3.24
N GLU A 22 -1.91 17.06 3.64
CA GLU A 22 -2.35 16.07 4.63
C GLU A 22 -2.17 14.64 4.11
N LEU A 23 -2.46 14.43 2.83
CA LEU A 23 -2.23 13.14 2.16
C LEU A 23 -0.74 12.79 2.14
N GLU A 24 0.13 13.74 1.82
CA GLU A 24 1.57 13.52 1.83
C GLU A 24 2.09 13.18 3.23
N ARG A 25 1.66 13.92 4.27
CA ARG A 25 2.03 13.62 5.66
C ARG A 25 1.53 12.24 6.09
N ALA A 26 0.29 11.90 5.74
CA ALA A 26 -0.29 10.58 6.04
C ALA A 26 0.50 9.45 5.37
N LEU A 27 0.86 9.61 4.09
CA LEU A 27 1.68 8.64 3.36
C LEU A 27 3.06 8.47 3.98
N LYS A 28 3.77 9.58 4.25
CA LYS A 28 5.09 9.54 4.89
C LYS A 28 5.03 8.88 6.26
N THR A 29 4.02 9.22 7.07
CA THR A 29 3.80 8.60 8.39
C THR A 29 3.56 7.10 8.27
N GLY A 30 2.66 6.68 7.37
CA GLY A 30 2.37 5.27 7.12
C GLY A 30 3.61 4.48 6.70
N PHE A 31 4.43 5.04 5.81
CA PHE A 31 5.68 4.43 5.39
C PHE A 31 6.72 4.29 6.51
N TRP A 32 6.78 5.23 7.46
CA TRP A 32 7.61 5.08 8.67
C TRP A 32 7.08 3.98 9.60
N CYS A 33 5.76 3.84 9.73
CA CYS A 33 5.15 2.83 10.60
C CYS A 33 5.40 1.38 10.13
N ILE A 34 5.54 1.16 8.82
CA ILE A 34 5.70 -0.18 8.24
C ILE A 34 7.17 -0.57 7.98
N GLN A 35 8.14 0.20 8.49
CA GLN A 35 9.55 -0.13 8.32
C GLN A 35 9.89 -1.49 8.93
N ASP A 36 10.73 -2.26 8.24
CA ASP A 36 11.11 -3.61 8.66
C ASP A 36 11.70 -3.59 10.07
N GLU A 37 12.66 -2.69 10.28
CA GLU A 37 13.32 -2.49 11.57
C GLU A 37 12.43 -1.76 12.58
N VAL A 38 12.13 -2.44 13.68
CA VAL A 38 11.22 -1.93 14.73
C VAL A 38 11.71 -0.62 15.34
N PHE A 39 13.02 -0.47 15.52
CA PHE A 39 13.62 0.74 16.12
C PHE A 39 13.54 1.97 15.21
N MET A 40 13.24 1.80 13.92
CA MET A 40 13.01 2.91 12.98
C MET A 40 11.56 3.38 12.99
N ARG A 41 10.64 2.63 13.61
CA ARG A 41 9.22 2.97 13.65
C ARG A 41 8.97 4.06 14.70
N PRO A 42 8.19 5.11 14.38
CA PRO A 42 7.86 6.14 15.34
C PRO A 42 6.99 5.60 16.47
N SER A 43 7.12 6.18 17.65
CA SER A 43 6.17 5.97 18.74
C SER A 43 4.80 6.53 18.37
N MET A 44 3.73 6.03 19.00
CA MET A 44 2.38 6.55 18.75
C MET A 44 2.25 8.05 19.04
N GLY A 45 3.00 8.58 20.02
CA GLY A 45 3.02 10.01 20.30
C GLY A 45 3.66 10.84 19.18
N GLU A 46 4.68 10.30 18.51
CA GLU A 46 5.28 10.91 17.32
C GLU A 46 4.34 10.81 16.13
N VAL A 47 3.71 9.64 15.90
CA VAL A 47 2.71 9.45 14.83
C VAL A 47 1.62 10.50 14.88
N VAL A 48 1.07 10.79 16.07
CA VAL A 48 0.05 11.85 16.23
C VAL A 48 0.61 13.21 15.82
N LYS A 49 1.79 13.60 16.31
CA LYS A 49 2.42 14.87 15.95
C LYS A 49 2.74 14.99 14.46
N MET A 50 3.13 13.88 13.82
CA MET A 50 3.38 13.81 12.38
C MET A 50 2.10 14.05 11.58
N LEU A 51 0.98 13.41 11.98
CA LEU A 51 -0.32 13.58 11.32
C LEU A 51 -0.90 15.00 11.52
N GLU A 52 -0.78 15.54 12.73
CA GLU A 52 -1.17 16.91 13.07
C GLU A 52 -0.30 17.98 12.38
N GLY A 53 0.82 17.60 11.77
CA GLY A 53 1.76 18.53 11.13
C GLY A 53 2.64 19.30 12.13
N SER A 54 2.64 18.91 13.40
CA SER A 54 3.47 19.51 14.46
C SER A 54 4.91 18.98 14.47
N LEU A 55 5.19 17.93 13.68
CA LEU A 55 6.51 17.36 13.51
C LEU A 55 6.83 17.24 12.01
N GLU A 56 7.94 17.83 11.58
CA GLU A 56 8.41 17.70 10.19
C GLU A 56 8.85 16.26 9.89
N ILE A 57 8.40 15.73 8.75
CA ILE A 57 8.59 14.33 8.39
C ILE A 57 9.60 14.23 7.25
N ASN A 58 10.76 13.65 7.55
CA ASN A 58 11.74 13.27 6.54
C ASN A 58 11.23 12.12 5.66
N THR A 59 11.80 12.00 4.46
CA THR A 59 11.44 10.92 3.54
C THR A 59 11.82 9.57 4.18
N PRO A 60 10.87 8.61 4.30
CA PRO A 60 11.16 7.28 4.83
C PRO A 60 12.14 6.54 3.91
N PRO A 61 12.99 5.66 4.44
CA PRO A 61 13.87 4.85 3.62
C PRO A 61 13.05 3.91 2.73
N MET A 62 13.61 3.60 1.56
CA MET A 62 13.02 2.61 0.66
C MET A 62 13.08 1.23 1.32
N PRO A 63 12.02 0.39 1.22
CA PRO A 63 12.06 -0.97 1.75
C PRO A 63 13.25 -1.74 1.18
N GLN A 64 13.95 -2.50 2.03
CA GLN A 64 15.21 -3.17 1.66
C GLN A 64 15.01 -4.16 0.51
N THR A 65 13.89 -4.88 0.54
CA THR A 65 13.48 -5.81 -0.51
C THR A 65 13.39 -5.15 -1.90
N VAL A 66 12.99 -3.89 -1.97
CA VAL A 66 12.95 -3.15 -3.24
C VAL A 66 14.36 -2.80 -3.71
N LEU A 67 15.25 -2.44 -2.78
CA LEU A 67 16.63 -2.11 -3.07
C LEU A 67 17.39 -3.33 -3.59
N GLU A 68 17.24 -4.48 -2.94
CA GLU A 68 17.82 -5.77 -3.35
C GLU A 68 17.37 -6.16 -4.76
N LEU A 69 16.06 -6.05 -5.06
CA LEU A 69 15.53 -6.34 -6.39
C LEU A 69 16.13 -5.44 -7.49
N MET A 70 16.44 -4.19 -7.15
CA MET A 70 17.08 -3.24 -8.08
C MET A 70 18.57 -3.57 -8.28
N GLU A 71 19.28 -3.93 -7.20
CA GLU A 71 20.70 -4.32 -7.25
C GLU A 71 20.91 -5.63 -8.02
N GLU A 72 20.00 -6.60 -7.87
CA GLU A 72 20.03 -7.88 -8.58
C GLU A 72 19.57 -7.79 -10.05
N GLY A 73 19.18 -6.60 -10.52
CA GLY A 73 18.72 -6.38 -11.89
C GLY A 73 17.35 -7.01 -12.19
N LEU A 74 16.54 -7.27 -11.15
CA LEU A 74 15.23 -7.94 -11.26
C LEU A 74 14.08 -6.93 -11.45
N ASP A 75 14.33 -5.93 -12.30
CA ASP A 75 13.43 -4.81 -12.61
C ASP A 75 12.06 -5.27 -13.14
N ASN A 76 12.04 -6.41 -13.83
CA ASN A 76 10.83 -7.06 -14.33
C ASN A 76 9.93 -7.59 -13.21
N VAL A 77 10.51 -8.16 -12.15
CA VAL A 77 9.75 -8.66 -10.99
C VAL A 77 9.26 -7.49 -10.14
N TYR A 78 10.11 -6.49 -9.89
CA TYR A 78 9.67 -5.25 -9.25
C TYR A 78 8.48 -4.63 -10.01
N ARG A 79 8.56 -4.55 -11.35
CA ARG A 79 7.47 -4.03 -12.19
C ARG A 79 6.22 -4.91 -12.18
N ALA A 80 6.38 -6.23 -12.10
CA ALA A 80 5.26 -7.17 -11.97
C ALA A 80 4.56 -7.02 -10.62
N MET A 81 5.33 -6.88 -9.53
CA MET A 81 4.80 -6.63 -8.19
C MET A 81 4.13 -5.25 -8.07
N LYS A 82 4.66 -4.25 -8.78
CA LYS A 82 4.06 -2.90 -8.88
C LYS A 82 2.75 -2.88 -9.68
N ARG A 83 2.43 -3.93 -10.45
CA ARG A 83 1.38 -3.88 -11.50
C ARG A 83 -0.07 -4.03 -11.01
N GLU A 84 -0.36 -4.03 -9.71
CA GLU A 84 -1.75 -4.13 -9.22
C GLU A 84 -2.39 -2.81 -8.73
N PHE A 85 -1.81 -1.64 -9.02
CA PHE A 85 -2.43 -0.34 -8.69
C PHE A 85 -2.90 0.49 -9.90
N ASN A 86 -3.05 -0.13 -11.07
CA ASN A 86 -3.75 0.46 -12.21
C ASN A 86 -4.99 -0.37 -12.55
N GLN A 87 -6.01 -0.24 -11.71
CA GLN A 87 -7.44 -0.40 -12.02
C GLN A 87 -7.79 -1.18 -13.31
N SER A 88 -7.80 -2.51 -13.24
CA SER A 88 -8.78 -3.37 -13.94
C SER A 88 -8.83 -4.78 -13.36
N SER A 89 -9.11 -4.89 -12.06
CA SER A 89 -9.57 -6.15 -11.46
C SER A 89 -10.51 -5.87 -10.29
N PHE A 90 -11.45 -4.93 -10.47
CA PHE A 90 -12.70 -5.04 -9.74
C PHE A 90 -13.44 -6.22 -10.35
N PHE A 91 -13.76 -7.24 -9.54
CA PHE A 91 -14.55 -8.38 -9.96
C PHE A 91 -15.93 -7.87 -10.41
N THR A 92 -16.11 -7.62 -11.72
CA THR A 92 -17.44 -7.41 -12.27
C THR A 92 -18.10 -8.78 -12.31
N ILE A 93 -18.96 -9.05 -11.32
CA ILE A 93 -19.92 -10.16 -11.41
C ILE A 93 -20.97 -9.73 -12.44
N ASN A 94 -20.75 -10.08 -13.71
CA ASN A 94 -21.78 -10.03 -14.74
C ASN A 94 -22.20 -11.46 -15.12
N ASN A 95 -23.47 -11.73 -14.91
CA ASN A 95 -24.10 -13.04 -15.04
C ASN A 95 -24.34 -13.35 -16.53
N SER A 96 -23.54 -14.22 -17.14
CA SER A 96 -24.00 -15.23 -18.14
C SER A 96 -22.85 -16.02 -18.77
N THR A 97 -23.08 -17.33 -18.90
CA THR A 97 -22.37 -18.34 -19.71
C THR A 97 -21.27 -19.17 -19.02
N HIS A 98 -21.74 -20.20 -18.32
CA HIS A 98 -21.18 -21.52 -17.96
C HIS A 98 -19.71 -21.75 -17.56
N PRO A 99 -19.47 -22.66 -16.58
CA PRO A 99 -18.31 -22.63 -15.70
C PRO A 99 -17.33 -23.79 -15.96
N SER A 100 -16.03 -23.50 -16.03
CA SER A 100 -15.02 -24.50 -15.71
C SER A 100 -13.86 -23.85 -14.97
N SER A 101 -14.15 -23.35 -13.78
CA SER A 101 -13.11 -22.98 -12.82
C SER A 101 -13.07 -24.05 -11.74
N ARG A 102 -12.09 -24.96 -11.83
CA ARG A 102 -11.69 -25.81 -10.71
C ARG A 102 -10.91 -24.94 -9.72
N ALA A 103 -11.62 -24.24 -8.85
CA ALA A 103 -11.05 -23.70 -7.63
C ALA A 103 -11.18 -24.78 -6.54
N THR A 104 -10.05 -25.25 -6.00
CA THR A 104 -10.04 -26.07 -4.78
C THR A 104 -10.20 -25.16 -3.56
N CYS A 105 -11.37 -25.22 -2.92
CA CYS A 105 -11.57 -24.64 -1.60
C CYS A 105 -11.03 -25.61 -0.53
N SER A 106 -10.15 -25.13 0.34
CA SER A 106 -9.81 -25.81 1.58
C SER A 106 -10.94 -25.57 2.58
N TYR A 107 -11.75 -26.61 2.85
CA TYR A 107 -12.71 -26.59 3.95
C TYR A 107 -11.95 -26.57 5.28
N SER A 108 -11.93 -25.43 5.96
CA SER A 108 -11.55 -25.38 7.37
C SER A 108 -12.80 -25.68 8.21
N THR A 109 -12.89 -26.89 8.75
CA THR A 109 -13.89 -27.23 9.76
C THR A 109 -13.53 -26.52 11.07
N MET A 110 -14.31 -25.51 11.49
CA MET A 110 -14.20 -25.00 12.85
C MET A 110 -14.56 -26.12 13.84
N SER A 111 -13.61 -26.48 14.71
CA SER A 111 -13.87 -27.37 15.84
C SER A 111 -14.59 -26.59 16.95
N PRO A 112 -15.75 -27.04 17.45
CA PRO A 112 -16.37 -26.42 18.61
C PRO A 112 -15.57 -26.75 19.87
N ARG A 113 -15.32 -25.73 20.70
CA ARG A 113 -15.13 -25.91 22.13
C ARG A 113 -16.37 -25.43 22.86
#